data_AF-A0A918W0V0-F1
#
_entry.id   AF-A0A918W0V0-F1
#
_cell.length_a   1.000
_cell.length_b   1.000
_cell.length_c   1.000
_cell.angle_alpha   90.00
_cell.angle_beta   90.00
_cell.angle_gamma   90.00
#
_symmetry.space_group_name_H-M   'P 1'
#
loop_
_entity.id
_entity.type
_entity.pdbx_description
1 polymer ?
#
loop_
_entity_poly.entity_id
_entity_poly.type
_entity_poly.pdbx_seq_one_letter_code
_entity_poly.pdbx_strand_id
1 'polypeptide(L)'
;MQRRFTDGGLIATQSFENDWLPLILLIAISVTGLGISYDYTFLEGKTYQFMAVTHAITVILFLVWLPFGKFFHIYQRLAQLGANLYKTEGRRRGMAVCPHTKDEFATQTHIEDLKKVTNELGFDYSKTNGRNHLDLSPEGKRSALAMAHLQARQKQGKFFG
;
A
#
# COMPACT_ATOMS: atom_id res chain seq x y z
N MET A 1 -26.21 4.90 -1.35
CA MET A 1 -26.23 6.31 -1.84
C MET A 1 -26.68 7.30 -0.78
N GLN A 2 -27.83 7.09 -0.12
CA GLN A 2 -28.46 8.05 0.80
C GLN A 2 -27.51 8.73 1.79
N ARG A 3 -26.63 7.98 2.47
CA ARG A 3 -25.66 8.55 3.43
C ARG A 3 -24.74 9.61 2.84
N ARG A 4 -24.38 9.52 1.54
CA ARG A 4 -23.52 10.51 0.85
C ARG A 4 -24.27 11.80 0.47
N PHE A 5 -25.60 11.78 0.52
CA PHE A 5 -26.44 12.96 0.30
C PHE A 5 -26.86 13.65 1.60
N THR A 6 -26.81 12.95 2.74
CA THR A 6 -27.31 13.46 4.02
C THR A 6 -26.22 13.85 5.02
N ASP A 7 -25.01 13.32 4.86
CA ASP A 7 -23.90 13.55 5.80
C ASP A 7 -22.99 14.69 5.32
N GLY A 8 -22.97 15.80 6.06
CA GLY A 8 -22.21 17.00 5.72
C GLY A 8 -20.69 16.78 5.61
N GLY A 9 -20.12 15.86 6.41
CA GLY A 9 -18.69 15.56 6.35
C GLY A 9 -18.30 14.81 5.07
N LEU A 10 -19.19 13.92 4.60
CA LEU A 10 -18.99 13.21 3.33
C LEU A 10 -19.22 14.13 2.14
N ILE A 11 -20.20 15.04 2.21
CA ILE A 11 -20.46 16.01 1.14
C ILE A 11 -19.26 16.93 0.93
N ALA A 12 -18.60 17.37 2.00
CA ALA A 12 -17.45 18.28 1.91
C ALA A 12 -16.18 17.63 1.34
N THR A 13 -16.05 16.30 1.42
CA THR A 13 -14.81 15.57 1.07
C THR A 13 -14.94 14.66 -0.15
N GLN A 14 -16.17 14.40 -0.61
CA GLN A 14 -16.40 13.50 -1.74
C GLN A 14 -16.00 14.12 -3.08
N SER A 15 -15.49 13.29 -3.98
CA SER A 15 -15.23 13.67 -5.38
C SER A 15 -16.05 12.83 -6.33
N PHE A 16 -16.42 13.39 -7.49
CA PHE A 16 -17.21 12.66 -8.48
C PHE A 16 -16.49 11.38 -8.95
N GLU A 17 -15.22 11.51 -9.32
CA GLU A 17 -14.41 10.41 -9.83
C GLU A 17 -14.22 9.31 -8.80
N ASN A 18 -13.79 9.63 -7.58
CA ASN A 18 -13.41 8.60 -6.62
C ASN A 18 -14.57 8.02 -5.81
N ASP A 19 -15.72 8.69 -5.74
CA ASP A 19 -16.82 8.29 -4.87
C ASP A 19 -18.16 8.03 -5.59
N TRP A 20 -18.53 8.85 -6.59
CA TRP A 20 -19.83 8.72 -7.28
C TRP A 20 -19.77 7.78 -8.47
N LEU A 21 -18.80 7.97 -9.36
CA LEU A 21 -18.58 7.13 -10.54
C LEU A 21 -18.53 5.63 -10.19
N PRO A 22 -17.71 5.17 -9.23
CA PRO A 22 -17.70 3.76 -8.83
C PRO A 22 -19.04 3.25 -8.33
N LEU A 23 -19.76 4.06 -7.57
CA LEU A 23 -21.01 3.65 -6.94
C LEU A 23 -22.13 3.52 -7.99
N ILE A 24 -22.16 4.42 -8.97
CA ILE A 24 -23.08 4.37 -10.10
C ILE A 24 -22.78 3.14 -10.97
N LEU A 25 -21.50 2.90 -11.29
CA LEU A 25 -21.09 1.70 -12.03
C LEU A 25 -21.49 0.41 -11.32
N LEU A 26 -21.31 0.34 -9.99
CA LEU A 26 -21.69 -0.85 -9.21
C LEU A 26 -23.20 -1.10 -9.25
N ILE A 27 -24.01 -0.03 -9.21
CA ILE A 27 -25.48 -0.13 -9.35
C ILE A 27 -25.85 -0.56 -10.77
N ALA A 28 -25.23 0.02 -11.80
CA ALA A 28 -25.48 -0.36 -13.19
C ALA A 28 -25.16 -1.84 -13.44
N ILE A 29 -24.02 -2.33 -12.93
CA ILE A 29 -23.63 -3.75 -13.01
C ILE A 29 -24.65 -4.63 -12.28
N SER A 30 -25.07 -4.23 -11.08
CA SER A 30 -26.03 -5.01 -10.27
C SER A 30 -27.40 -5.09 -10.95
N VAL A 31 -27.92 -3.96 -11.45
CA VAL A 31 -29.24 -3.89 -12.12
C VAL A 31 -29.21 -4.64 -13.45
N THR A 32 -28.18 -4.47 -14.26
CA THR A 32 -28.05 -5.19 -15.54
C THR A 32 -27.86 -6.69 -15.33
N GLY A 33 -27.09 -7.10 -14.31
CA GLY A 33 -26.91 -8.51 -13.96
C GLY A 33 -28.20 -9.17 -13.48
N LEU A 34 -28.97 -8.48 -12.61
CA LEU A 34 -30.30 -8.94 -12.21
C LEU A 34 -31.27 -8.97 -13.41
N GLY A 35 -31.17 -8.00 -14.31
CA GLY A 35 -31.96 -7.92 -15.52
C GLY A 35 -31.73 -9.10 -16.46
N ILE A 36 -30.50 -9.58 -16.61
CA ILE A 36 -30.19 -10.79 -17.37
C ILE A 36 -30.88 -12.01 -16.75
N SER A 37 -30.77 -12.18 -15.44
CA SER A 37 -31.42 -13.29 -14.73
C SER A 37 -32.94 -13.23 -14.83
N TYR A 38 -33.51 -12.04 -14.73
CA TYR A 38 -34.95 -11.81 -14.87
C TYR A 38 -35.43 -12.12 -16.30
N ASP A 39 -34.73 -11.63 -17.31
CA ASP A 39 -35.08 -11.85 -18.71
C ASP A 39 -35.03 -13.34 -19.09
N TYR A 40 -34.01 -14.04 -18.62
CA TYR A 40 -33.89 -15.48 -18.83
C TYR A 40 -35.02 -16.27 -18.14
N THR A 41 -35.41 -15.88 -16.93
CA THR A 41 -36.39 -16.64 -16.12
C THR A 41 -37.84 -16.35 -16.51
N PHE A 42 -38.17 -15.11 -16.87
CA PHE A 42 -39.56 -14.65 -17.03
C PHE A 42 -39.92 -14.17 -18.43
N LEU A 43 -38.94 -13.76 -19.24
CA LEU A 43 -39.16 -13.18 -20.57
C LEU A 43 -38.66 -14.10 -21.70
N GLU A 44 -38.28 -15.34 -21.37
CA GLU A 44 -37.79 -16.34 -22.32
C GLU A 44 -36.54 -15.86 -23.10
N GLY A 45 -35.76 -14.94 -22.54
CA GLY A 45 -34.53 -14.45 -23.17
C GLY A 45 -34.73 -13.38 -24.26
N LYS A 46 -35.93 -12.79 -24.40
CA LYS A 46 -36.27 -11.85 -25.51
C LYS A 46 -35.37 -10.62 -25.55
N THR A 47 -34.88 -10.13 -24.41
CA THR A 47 -33.99 -8.94 -24.35
C THR A 47 -32.55 -9.27 -23.97
N TYR A 48 -32.24 -10.56 -23.86
CA TYR A 48 -31.00 -11.08 -23.32
C TYR A 48 -29.76 -10.47 -23.98
N GLN A 49 -29.72 -10.44 -25.32
CA GLN A 49 -28.55 -9.97 -26.05
C GLN A 49 -28.24 -8.49 -25.75
N PHE A 50 -29.25 -7.63 -25.70
CA PHE A 50 -29.07 -6.22 -25.37
C PHE A 50 -28.60 -6.04 -23.92
N MET A 51 -29.22 -6.76 -22.99
CA MET A 51 -28.88 -6.70 -21.56
C MET A 51 -27.48 -7.25 -21.28
N ALA A 52 -27.09 -8.35 -21.92
CA ALA A 52 -25.78 -8.96 -21.78
C ALA A 52 -24.66 -8.06 -22.31
N VAL A 53 -24.85 -7.43 -23.48
CA VAL A 53 -23.88 -6.47 -24.03
C VAL A 53 -23.75 -5.25 -23.12
N THR A 54 -24.86 -4.71 -22.64
CA THR A 54 -24.86 -3.56 -21.71
C THR A 54 -24.14 -3.91 -20.41
N HIS A 55 -24.43 -5.07 -19.82
CA HIS A 55 -23.75 -5.55 -18.62
C HIS A 55 -22.24 -5.68 -18.86
N ALA A 56 -21.83 -6.37 -19.94
CA ALA A 56 -20.43 -6.59 -20.26
C ALA A 56 -19.67 -5.26 -20.41
N ILE A 57 -20.22 -4.27 -21.12
CA ILE A 57 -19.60 -2.94 -21.27
C ILE A 57 -19.43 -2.27 -19.90
N THR A 58 -20.47 -2.25 -19.07
CA THR A 58 -20.39 -1.64 -17.73
C THR A 58 -19.36 -2.31 -16.83
N VAL A 59 -19.25 -3.65 -16.89
CA VAL A 59 -18.23 -4.43 -16.16
C VAL A 59 -16.83 -4.12 -16.67
N ILE A 60 -16.61 -4.08 -17.99
CA ILE A 60 -15.29 -3.78 -18.57
C ILE A 60 -14.83 -2.38 -18.14
N LEU A 61 -15.69 -1.37 -18.25
CA LEU A 61 -15.37 0.00 -17.82
C LEU A 61 -15.02 0.04 -16.33
N PHE A 62 -15.79 -0.68 -15.50
CA PHE A 62 -15.52 -0.80 -14.08
C PHE A 62 -14.16 -1.45 -13.79
N LEU A 63 -13.82 -2.56 -14.46
CA LEU A 63 -12.56 -3.28 -14.26
C LEU A 63 -11.34 -2.45 -14.68
N VAL A 64 -11.44 -1.72 -15.80
CA VAL A 64 -10.37 -0.81 -16.26
C VAL A 64 -10.13 0.33 -15.26
N TRP A 65 -11.19 0.85 -14.65
CA TRP A 65 -11.11 1.93 -13.67
C TRP A 65 -10.70 1.45 -12.26
N LEU A 66 -10.99 0.18 -11.93
CA LEU A 66 -10.77 -0.43 -10.60
C LEU A 66 -9.38 -0.18 -9.99
N PRO A 67 -8.25 -0.36 -10.70
CA PRO A 67 -6.92 -0.18 -10.10
C PRO A 67 -6.56 1.29 -9.81
N PHE A 68 -7.24 2.26 -10.43
CA PHE A 68 -6.95 3.68 -10.28
C PHE A 68 -7.90 4.40 -9.31
N GLY A 69 -8.96 3.71 -8.89
CA GLY A 69 -9.97 4.27 -8.01
C GLY A 69 -9.81 3.90 -6.55
N LYS A 70 -10.82 4.30 -5.76
CA LYS A 70 -10.94 3.91 -4.34
C LYS A 70 -10.93 2.41 -4.15
N PHE A 71 -11.36 1.60 -5.14
CA PHE A 71 -11.37 0.14 -5.10
C PHE A 71 -9.99 -0.53 -5.16
N PHE A 72 -8.91 0.23 -5.39
CA PHE A 72 -7.55 -0.32 -5.32
C PHE A 72 -7.24 -0.98 -3.96
N HIS A 73 -7.94 -0.60 -2.89
CA HIS A 73 -7.84 -1.24 -1.58
C HIS A 73 -8.14 -2.76 -1.59
N ILE A 74 -8.89 -3.26 -2.57
CA ILE A 74 -9.15 -4.70 -2.75
C ILE A 74 -7.81 -5.41 -3.04
N TYR A 75 -7.02 -4.87 -3.97
CA TYR A 75 -5.68 -5.39 -4.27
C TYR A 75 -4.71 -5.17 -3.11
N GLN A 76 -4.75 -3.99 -2.47
CA GLN A 76 -3.90 -3.70 -1.32
C GLN A 76 -4.11 -4.69 -0.18
N ARG A 77 -5.36 -5.09 0.09
CA ARG A 77 -5.68 -6.06 1.15
C ARG A 77 -5.07 -7.43 0.86
N LEU A 78 -5.07 -7.86 -0.40
CA LEU A 78 -4.37 -9.10 -0.80
C LEU A 78 -2.85 -8.94 -0.63
N ALA A 79 -2.28 -7.80 -1.01
CA ALA A 79 -0.86 -7.53 -0.80
C ALA A 79 -0.46 -7.50 0.68
N GLN A 80 -1.35 -7.00 1.57
CA GLN A 80 -1.14 -7.00 3.01
C GLN A 80 -1.00 -8.42 3.58
N LEU A 81 -1.72 -9.40 3.02
CA LEU A 81 -1.54 -10.80 3.40
C LEU A 81 -0.11 -11.27 3.08
N GLY A 82 0.39 -10.95 1.90
CA GLY A 82 1.78 -11.24 1.51
C GLY A 82 2.81 -10.55 2.42
N ALA A 83 2.59 -9.28 2.77
CA ALA A 83 3.47 -8.55 3.69
C ALA A 83 3.48 -9.17 5.10
N ASN A 84 2.34 -9.66 5.58
CA ASN A 84 2.25 -10.35 6.87
C ASN A 84 2.94 -11.71 6.84
N LEU A 85 2.78 -12.48 5.76
CA LEU A 85 3.49 -13.75 5.56
C LEU A 85 5.00 -13.53 5.51
N TYR A 86 5.45 -12.53 4.74
CA TYR A 86 6.85 -12.13 4.65
C TYR A 86 7.45 -11.80 6.02
N LYS A 87 6.74 -11.02 6.84
CA LYS A 87 7.18 -10.71 8.22
C LYS A 87 7.21 -11.95 9.11
N THR A 88 6.21 -12.81 9.02
CA THR A 88 6.10 -14.02 9.84
C THR A 88 7.23 -15.02 9.53
N GLU A 89 7.46 -15.29 8.25
CA GLU A 89 8.55 -16.16 7.79
C GLU A 89 9.92 -15.54 8.04
N GLY A 90 10.04 -14.22 7.85
CA GLY A 90 11.27 -13.50 8.18
C GLY A 90 11.64 -13.64 9.66
N ARG A 91 10.67 -13.56 10.58
CA ARG A 91 10.91 -13.77 12.02
C ARG A 91 11.38 -15.19 12.31
N ARG A 92 10.84 -16.21 11.62
CA ARG A 92 11.26 -17.61 11.76
C ARG A 92 12.71 -17.84 11.29
N ARG A 93 13.13 -17.12 10.25
CA ARG A 93 14.49 -17.22 9.69
C ARG A 93 15.53 -16.44 10.49
N GLY A 94 15.11 -15.44 11.26
CA GLY A 94 15.95 -14.70 12.18
C GLY A 94 15.79 -13.18 12.09
N MET A 95 16.12 -12.52 13.18
CA MET A 95 16.09 -11.07 13.32
C MET A 95 17.47 -10.47 13.08
N ALA A 96 17.50 -9.32 12.42
CA ALA A 96 18.68 -8.48 12.35
C ALA A 96 18.93 -7.83 13.72
N VAL A 97 20.17 -7.92 14.20
CA VAL A 97 20.61 -7.35 15.47
C VAL A 97 21.40 -6.07 15.20
N CYS A 98 21.01 -4.99 15.86
CA CYS A 98 21.69 -3.71 15.71
C CYS A 98 23.12 -3.77 16.26
N PRO A 99 24.16 -3.42 15.49
CA PRO A 99 25.53 -3.42 15.99
C PRO A 99 25.79 -2.43 17.14
N HIS A 100 24.96 -1.39 17.25
CA HIS A 100 25.08 -0.32 18.26
C HIS A 100 24.28 -0.62 19.53
N THR A 101 22.96 -0.85 19.41
CA THR A 101 22.10 -1.08 20.59
C THR A 101 22.11 -2.54 21.05
N LYS A 102 22.54 -3.48 20.18
CA LYS A 102 22.52 -4.94 20.39
C LYS A 102 21.12 -5.56 20.44
N ASP A 103 20.08 -4.79 20.15
CA ASP A 103 18.71 -5.29 20.11
C ASP A 103 18.30 -5.75 18.71
N GLU A 104 17.38 -6.72 18.68
CA GLU A 104 16.66 -7.12 17.49
C GLU A 104 15.68 -6.02 17.05
N PHE A 105 15.62 -5.71 15.76
CA PHE A 105 14.77 -4.59 15.29
C PHE A 105 13.94 -4.87 14.03
N ALA A 106 14.43 -5.71 13.11
CA ALA A 106 13.74 -6.09 11.89
C ALA A 106 14.14 -7.51 11.48
N THR A 107 13.43 -8.13 10.54
CA THR A 107 13.83 -9.45 10.03
C THR A 107 15.10 -9.32 9.20
N GLN A 108 15.98 -10.32 9.26
CA GLN A 108 17.24 -10.30 8.51
C GLN A 108 16.98 -10.15 7.00
N THR A 109 16.01 -10.90 6.48
CA THR A 109 15.56 -10.82 5.07
C THR A 109 15.14 -9.41 4.68
N HIS A 110 14.45 -8.67 5.57
CA HIS A 110 14.02 -7.31 5.28
C HIS A 110 15.21 -6.35 5.13
N ILE A 111 16.23 -6.50 5.96
CA ILE A 111 17.42 -5.65 5.88
C ILE A 111 18.25 -5.96 4.65
N GLU A 112 18.37 -7.24 4.27
CA GLU A 112 19.06 -7.67 3.06
C GLU A 112 18.36 -7.16 1.80
N ASP A 113 17.04 -7.33 1.72
CA ASP A 113 16.23 -6.82 0.62
C ASP A 113 16.33 -5.29 0.51
N LEU A 114 16.30 -4.60 1.66
CA LEU A 114 16.45 -3.15 1.68
C LEU A 114 17.81 -2.72 1.13
N LYS A 115 18.91 -3.37 1.53
CA LYS A 115 20.25 -3.09 1.00
C LYS A 115 20.32 -3.28 -0.51
N LYS A 116 19.73 -4.37 -1.00
CA LYS A 116 19.69 -4.69 -2.43
C LYS A 116 18.94 -3.60 -3.20
N VAL A 117 17.71 -3.29 -2.79
CA VAL A 117 16.85 -2.29 -3.45
C VAL A 117 17.47 -0.90 -3.39
N THR A 118 18.06 -0.49 -2.26
CA THR A 118 18.70 0.82 -2.18
C THR A 118 19.88 0.94 -3.14
N ASN A 119 20.66 -0.13 -3.30
CA ASN A 119 21.77 -0.15 -4.25
C ASN A 119 21.25 -0.08 -5.71
N GLU A 120 20.23 -0.87 -6.06
CA GLU A 120 19.59 -0.83 -7.38
C GLU A 120 19.00 0.56 -7.72
N LEU A 121 18.51 1.29 -6.71
CA LEU A 121 18.03 2.66 -6.85
C LEU A 121 19.14 3.72 -6.88
N GLY A 122 20.42 3.31 -6.76
CA GLY A 122 21.58 4.21 -6.79
C GLY A 122 21.93 4.87 -5.45
N PHE A 123 21.35 4.41 -4.33
CA PHE A 123 21.70 4.89 -2.99
C PHE A 123 22.74 3.98 -2.34
N ASP A 124 23.97 4.46 -2.22
CA ASP A 124 25.03 3.74 -1.51
C ASP A 124 25.05 4.09 -0.01
N TYR A 125 24.66 3.12 0.81
CA TYR A 125 24.71 3.20 2.27
C TYR A 125 25.88 2.43 2.89
N SER A 126 26.84 2.00 2.06
CA SER A 126 28.04 1.30 2.50
C SER A 126 28.95 2.25 3.28
N LYS A 127 29.54 1.74 4.36
CA LYS A 127 30.55 2.45 5.15
C LYS A 127 31.93 1.94 4.78
N THR A 128 32.95 2.77 5.01
CA THR A 128 34.37 2.44 4.76
C THR A 128 34.88 1.21 5.54
N ASN A 129 34.18 0.81 6.61
CA ASN A 129 34.50 -0.36 7.43
C ASN A 129 33.78 -1.64 6.99
N GLY A 130 33.21 -1.68 5.78
CA GLY A 130 32.48 -2.83 5.24
C GLY A 130 31.10 -3.07 5.86
N ARG A 131 30.65 -2.22 6.79
CA ARG A 131 29.29 -2.27 7.35
C ARG A 131 28.34 -1.39 6.55
N ASN A 132 27.05 -1.60 6.66
CA ASN A 132 26.05 -0.77 5.99
C ASN A 132 25.30 0.12 7.01
N HIS A 133 24.88 1.32 6.61
CA HIS A 133 24.04 2.16 7.45
C HIS A 133 22.68 1.52 7.78
N LEU A 134 22.20 0.61 6.92
CA LEU A 134 20.96 -0.14 7.10
C LEU A 134 21.04 -1.24 8.16
N ASP A 135 22.24 -1.58 8.65
CA ASP A 135 22.43 -2.51 9.78
C ASP A 135 22.04 -1.90 11.12
N LEU A 136 21.89 -0.58 11.19
CA LEU A 136 21.52 0.12 12.41
C LEU A 136 20.00 0.17 12.58
N SER A 137 19.52 -0.14 13.78
CA SER A 137 18.14 0.14 14.19
C SER A 137 17.84 1.64 14.10
N PRO A 138 16.56 2.07 14.01
CA PRO A 138 16.20 3.49 14.01
C PRO A 138 16.81 4.27 15.18
N GLU A 139 16.85 3.66 16.36
CA GLU A 139 17.55 4.21 17.54
C GLU A 139 19.05 4.25 17.34
N GLY A 140 19.66 3.16 16.86
CA GLY A 140 21.09 3.12 16.55
C GLY A 140 21.52 4.18 15.54
N LYS A 141 20.67 4.51 14.55
CA LYS A 141 20.91 5.60 13.59
C LYS A 141 20.89 6.96 14.28
N ARG A 142 19.89 7.22 15.13
CA ARG A 142 19.79 8.47 15.91
C ARG A 142 21.00 8.65 16.84
N SER A 143 21.39 7.60 17.56
CA SER A 143 22.55 7.62 18.45
C SER A 143 23.85 7.82 17.69
N ALA A 144 24.03 7.15 16.54
CA ALA A 144 25.21 7.36 15.70
C ALA A 144 25.32 8.80 15.19
N LEU A 145 24.20 9.42 14.81
CA LEU A 145 24.15 10.83 14.41
C LEU A 145 24.49 11.75 15.59
N ALA A 146 23.92 11.51 16.77
CA ALA A 146 24.22 12.28 17.98
C ALA A 146 25.71 12.21 18.35
N MET A 147 26.33 11.02 18.25
CA MET A 147 27.76 10.83 18.48
C MET A 147 28.62 11.62 17.48
N ALA A 148 28.22 11.65 16.20
CA ALA A 148 28.91 12.44 15.18
C ALA A 148 28.83 13.95 15.48
N HIS A 149 27.66 14.45 15.91
CA HIS A 149 27.50 15.84 16.35
C HIS A 149 28.36 16.17 17.57
N LEU A 150 28.39 15.27 18.56
CA LEU A 150 29.22 15.44 19.76
C LEU A 150 30.71 15.52 19.38
N GLN A 151 31.18 14.63 18.52
CA GLN A 151 32.57 14.65 18.03
C GLN A 151 32.91 15.94 17.28
N ALA A 152 32.00 16.44 16.44
CA ALA A 152 32.19 17.71 15.75
C ALA A 152 32.29 18.89 16.73
N ARG A 153 31.45 18.93 17.76
CA ARG A 153 31.47 19.96 18.81
C ARG A 153 32.74 19.89 19.65
N GLN A 154 33.20 18.68 20.00
CA GLN A 154 34.47 18.46 20.69
C GLN A 154 35.65 19.00 19.88
N LYS A 155 35.68 18.75 18.56
CA LYS A 155 36.71 19.30 17.66
C LYS A 155 36.67 20.83 17.58
N GLN A 156 35.50 21.43 17.69
CA GLN A 156 35.33 22.89 17.69
C GLN A 156 35.69 23.54 19.04
N GLY A 157 35.85 22.77 20.11
CA GLY A 157 36.18 23.27 21.45
C GLY A 157 35.03 23.98 22.16
N LYS A 158 33.80 23.94 21.62
CA LYS A 158 32.60 24.51 22.23
C LYS A 158 31.43 23.54 22.12
N PHE A 159 30.88 23.14 23.27
CA PHE A 159 29.72 22.23 23.33
C PHE A 159 28.41 22.96 23.07
N PHE A 160 28.30 24.19 23.57
CA PHE A 160 27.13 25.04 23.41
C PHE A 160 27.60 26.38 22.84
N GLY A 161 26.77 26.92 21.95
CA GLY A 161 26.93 28.20 21.29
C GLY A 161 25.57 28.62 20.80
#